data_AF-A0A4R2L1L2-F1
#
_entry.id   AF-A0A4R2L1L2-F1
#
_cell.length_a   1.000
_cell.length_b   1.000
_cell.length_c   1.000
_cell.angle_alpha   90.00
_cell.angle_beta   90.00
_cell.angle_gamma   90.00
#
_symmetry.space_group_name_H-M   'P 1'
#
loop_
_entity.id
_entity.type
_entity.pdbx_description
1 polymer ?
#
loop_
_entity_poly.entity_id
_entity_poly.type
_entity_poly.pdbx_seq_one_letter_code
_entity_poly.pdbx_strand_id
1 'polypeptide(L)'
;MNDENRITLLDENEKEIDFEIIATLNVEKSEYAILQPLGEDEGVVIFKIMEVAGEEVLESIQEEEELNLVVAAYEELLLEEE
;
A
#
# COMPACT_ATOMS: atom_id res chain seq x y z
N MET A 1 16.80 -8.88 11.59
CA MET A 1 15.39 -8.55 11.79
C MET A 1 15.32 -7.09 11.40
N ASN A 2 14.94 -6.82 10.15
CA ASN A 2 14.93 -5.46 9.62
C ASN A 2 13.50 -4.96 9.74
N ASP A 3 13.18 -4.42 10.91
CA ASP A 3 11.93 -3.75 11.25
C ASP A 3 11.82 -2.35 10.56
N GLU A 4 12.36 -2.20 9.34
CA GLU A 4 12.45 -0.90 8.63
C GLU A 4 11.24 -0.61 7.73
N ASN A 5 10.28 -1.54 7.65
CA ASN A 5 9.12 -1.43 6.77
C ASN A 5 7.80 -1.09 7.50
N ARG A 6 7.82 -0.82 8.81
CA ARG A 6 6.59 -0.50 9.56
C ARG A 6 6.29 1.00 9.49
N ILE A 7 5.06 1.34 9.11
CA ILE A 7 4.54 2.71 9.12
C ILE A 7 3.32 2.80 10.03
N THR A 8 3.16 3.93 10.70
CA THR A 8 1.98 4.21 11.52
C THR A 8 1.15 5.26 10.80
N LEU A 9 -0.08 4.93 10.47
CA LEU A 9 -1.03 5.83 9.82
C LEU A 9 -2.09 6.27 10.81
N LEU A 10 -2.47 7.54 10.69
CA LEU A 10 -3.57 8.11 11.44
C LEU A 10 -4.82 8.02 10.57
N ASP A 11 -5.80 7.25 11.03
CA ASP A 11 -7.11 7.18 10.39
C ASP A 11 -7.90 8.49 10.62
N GLU A 12 -9.09 8.65 10.02
CA GLU A 12 -9.94 9.85 10.11
C GLU A 12 -10.33 10.22 11.56
N ASN A 13 -10.14 9.30 12.50
CA ASN A 13 -10.41 9.48 13.93
C ASN A 13 -9.15 9.78 14.76
N GLU A 14 -8.03 10.17 14.12
CA GLU A 14 -6.71 10.34 14.75
C GLU A 14 -6.21 9.06 15.45
N LYS A 15 -6.73 7.90 15.01
CA LYS A 15 -6.34 6.61 15.57
C LYS A 15 -5.10 6.10 14.86
N GLU A 16 -4.04 5.87 15.63
CA GLU A 16 -2.83 5.22 15.16
C GLU A 16 -3.12 3.76 14.81
N ILE A 17 -2.92 3.41 13.54
CA ILE A 17 -2.96 2.05 13.03
C ILE A 17 -1.59 1.75 12.45
N ASP A 18 -0.99 0.67 12.94
CA ASP A 18 0.30 0.22 12.45
C ASP A 18 0.13 -0.71 11.25
N PHE A 19 0.90 -0.42 10.21
CA PHE A 19 0.97 -1.19 8.99
C PHE A 19 2.41 -1.61 8.72
N GLU A 20 2.56 -2.76 8.08
CA GLU A 20 3.82 -3.24 7.54
C GLU A 20 3.81 -3.11 6.02
N ILE A 21 4.79 -2.41 5.47
CA ILE A 21 5.02 -2.29 4.03
C ILE A 21 5.56 -3.61 3.52
N ILE A 22 4.75 -4.29 2.72
CA ILE A 22 5.12 -5.53 2.04
C ILE A 22 5.91 -5.19 0.78
N ALA A 23 5.38 -4.27 -0.03
CA ALA A 23 6.00 -3.83 -1.28
C ALA A 23 5.42 -2.49 -1.74
N THR A 24 6.16 -1.77 -2.59
CA THR A 24 5.73 -0.54 -3.25
C THR A 24 5.85 -0.71 -4.76
N LEU A 25 4.81 -0.36 -5.49
CA LEU A 25 4.68 -0.51 -6.93
C LEU A 25 4.51 0.85 -7.59
N ASN A 26 5.16 1.06 -8.73
CA ASN A 26 4.97 2.27 -9.52
C ASN A 26 4.23 1.90 -10.81
N VAL A 27 2.96 2.29 -10.91
CA VAL A 27 2.08 1.96 -12.04
C VAL A 27 1.52 3.26 -12.61
N GLU A 28 1.68 3.46 -13.92
CA GLU A 28 1.18 4.64 -14.64
C GLU A 28 1.56 6.00 -14.02
N LYS A 29 2.80 6.10 -13.49
CA LYS A 29 3.33 7.28 -12.77
C LYS A 29 2.65 7.60 -11.43
N SER A 30 1.77 6.72 -10.97
CA SER A 30 1.26 6.71 -9.61
C SER A 30 2.02 5.67 -8.79
N GLU A 31 2.22 5.97 -7.52
CA GLU A 31 2.88 5.06 -6.61
C GLU A 31 1.84 4.39 -5.72
N TYR A 32 2.02 3.10 -5.48
CA TYR A 32 1.10 2.27 -4.72
C TYR A 32 1.86 1.51 -3.66
N ALA A 33 1.33 1.46 -2.44
CA ALA A 33 1.88 0.71 -1.33
C ALA A 33 0.98 -0.47 -0.99
N ILE A 34 1.58 -1.65 -0.91
CA ILE A 34 0.97 -2.85 -0.36
C ILE A 34 1.31 -2.88 1.12
N LEU A 35 0.30 -2.74 1.95
CA LEU A 35 0.40 -2.65 3.39
C LEU A 35 -0.33 -3.82 4.04
N GLN A 36 0.22 -4.34 5.12
CA GLN A 36 -0.44 -5.34 5.95
C GLN A 36 -0.70 -4.73 7.34
N PRO A 37 -1.96 -4.61 7.80
CA PRO A 37 -2.25 -4.14 9.14
C PRO A 37 -1.68 -5.13 10.16
N LEU A 38 -0.97 -4.63 11.18
CA LEU A 38 -0.39 -5.47 12.23
C LEU A 38 -1.42 -5.91 13.30
N GLY A 39 -2.71 -5.94 12.92
CA GLY A 39 -3.85 -6.33 13.76
C GLY A 39 -4.26 -7.80 13.58
N GLU A 40 -5.53 -8.11 13.85
CA GLU A 40 -6.09 -9.46 13.63
C GLU A 40 -6.52 -9.72 12.17
N ASP A 41 -6.42 -8.73 11.30
CA ASP A 41 -6.74 -8.88 9.88
C ASP A 41 -5.51 -9.42 9.14
N GLU A 42 -5.56 -10.68 8.68
CA GLU A 42 -4.50 -11.31 7.88
C GLU A 42 -4.48 -10.85 6.41
N GLY A 43 -5.29 -9.83 6.05
CA GLY A 43 -5.39 -9.32 4.70
C GLY A 43 -4.36 -8.24 4.38
N VAL A 44 -3.79 -8.27 3.18
CA VAL A 44 -3.04 -7.12 2.63
C VAL A 44 -4.01 -6.13 1.98
N VAL A 45 -3.69 -4.85 2.10
CA VAL A 45 -4.45 -3.73 1.54
C VAL A 45 -3.54 -2.90 0.64
N ILE A 46 -4.10 -2.43 -0.47
CA ILE A 46 -3.38 -1.66 -1.48
C ILE A 46 -3.88 -0.22 -1.41
N PHE A 47 -2.96 0.71 -1.20
CA PHE A 47 -3.23 2.14 -1.16
C PHE A 47 -2.40 2.87 -2.21
N LYS A 48 -2.95 3.94 -2.76
CA LYS A 48 -2.28 4.86 -3.67
C LYS A 48 -1.59 5.95 -2.87
N ILE A 49 -0.29 6.11 -3.04
CA ILE A 49 0.49 7.20 -2.46
C ILE A 49 0.28 8.45 -3.32
N MET A 50 -0.23 9.50 -2.70
CA MET A 50 -0.43 10.81 -3.32
C MET A 50 0.20 11.90 -2.47
N GLU A 51 0.91 12.82 -3.11
CA GLU A 51 1.43 13.99 -2.40
C GLU A 51 0.37 15.10 -2.38
N VAL A 52 -0.13 15.42 -1.19
CA VAL A 52 -1.09 16.51 -0.99
C VAL A 52 -0.48 17.52 -0.02
N ALA A 53 -0.28 18.75 -0.50
CA ALA A 53 0.32 19.83 0.30
C ALA A 53 1.73 19.55 0.86
N GLY A 54 2.49 18.63 0.24
CA GLY A 54 3.82 18.23 0.69
C GLY A 54 3.81 17.12 1.75
N GLU A 55 2.65 16.51 1.99
CA GLU A 55 2.48 15.33 2.83
C GLU A 55 2.08 14.13 1.95
N GLU A 56 2.63 12.97 2.25
CA GLU A 56 2.27 11.71 1.60
C GLU A 56 0.96 11.19 2.19
N VAL A 57 -0.09 11.16 1.37
CA VAL A 57 -1.41 10.69 1.72
C VAL A 57 -1.65 9.36 1.01
N LEU A 58 -2.05 8.36 1.78
CA LEU A 58 -2.43 7.04 1.27
C LEU A 58 -3.94 7.03 1.03
N GLU A 59 -4.34 7.04 -0.25
CA GLU A 59 -5.75 7.00 -0.66
C GLU A 59 -6.15 5.57 -1.05
N SER A 60 -7.33 5.14 -0.60
CA SER A 60 -7.86 3.82 -0.97
C SER A 60 -8.34 3.85 -2.42
N ILE A 61 -7.93 2.85 -3.20
CA ILE A 61 -8.29 2.76 -4.60
C ILE A 61 -9.79 2.44 -4.70
N GLN A 62 -10.59 3.41 -5.20
CA GLN A 62 -12.02 3.23 -5.40
C GLN A 62 -12.34 2.60 -6.77
N GLU A 63 -11.42 2.71 -7.73
CA GLU A 63 -11.59 2.22 -9.10
C GLU A 63 -11.05 0.79 -9.23
N GLU A 64 -11.93 -0.18 -9.48
CA GLU A 64 -11.54 -1.59 -9.62
C GLU A 64 -10.55 -1.83 -10.77
N GLU A 65 -10.64 -1.06 -11.87
CA GLU A 65 -9.65 -1.11 -12.95
C GLU A 65 -8.26 -0.72 -12.47
N GLU A 66 -8.14 0.36 -11.69
CA GLU A 66 -6.85 0.81 -11.13
C GLU A 66 -6.28 -0.25 -10.17
N LEU A 67 -7.12 -0.81 -9.29
CA LEU A 67 -6.71 -1.87 -8.37
C LEU A 67 -6.20 -3.09 -9.13
N ASN A 68 -6.93 -3.54 -10.16
CA ASN A 68 -6.53 -4.68 -10.98
C ASN A 68 -5.20 -4.45 -11.69
N LEU A 69 -4.89 -3.23 -12.14
CA LEU A 69 -3.60 -2.91 -12.74
C LEU A 69 -2.45 -3.09 -11.74
N VAL A 70 -2.63 -2.63 -10.51
CA VAL A 70 -1.62 -2.77 -9.45
C VAL A 70 -1.45 -4.23 -9.04
N VAL A 71 -2.56 -4.96 -8.89
CA VAL A 71 -2.53 -6.40 -8.60
C VAL A 71 -1.85 -7.17 -9.72
N ALA A 72 -2.16 -6.89 -10.98
CA ALA A 72 -1.51 -7.54 -12.12
C ALA A 72 0.00 -7.25 -12.14
N ALA A 73 0.42 -6.01 -11.88
CA ALA A 73 1.83 -5.66 -11.77
C ALA A 73 2.52 -6.40 -10.60
N TYR A 74 1.83 -6.56 -9.47
CA TYR A 74 2.33 -7.33 -8.33
C TYR A 74 2.48 -8.82 -8.65
N GLU A 75 1.46 -9.42 -9.26
CA GLU A 75 1.49 -10.83 -9.68
C GLU A 75 2.58 -11.09 -10.72
N GLU A 76 2.76 -10.17 -11.67
CA GLU A 76 3.84 -10.25 -12.68
C GLU A 76 5.22 -10.20 -12.03
N LEU A 77 5.43 -9.32 -11.04
CA LEU A 77 6.67 -9.26 -10.27
C LEU A 77 6.94 -10.55 -9.48
N LEU A 78 5.91 -11.14 -8.87
CA LEU A 78 6.05 -12.41 -8.16
C LEU A 78 6.34 -13.58 -9.12
N LEU A 79 5.77 -13.54 -10.32
CA LEU A 79 5.99 -14.55 -11.36
C LEU A 79 7.36 -14.43 -12.03
N GLU A 80 7.93 -13.22 -12.15
CA GLU A 80 9.28 -13.01 -12.70
C GLU A 80 10.41 -13.56 -11.79
N GLU A 81 10.12 -13.90 -10.53
CA GLU A 81 11.08 -14.54 -9.62
C GLU A 81 11.11 -16.09 -9.70
N GLU A 82 10.37 -16.72 -10.64
CA GLU A 82 10.38 -18.19 -10.87
C GLU A 82 11.20 -18.66 -12.08
#